data_AF-A0A8B6BUJ7-F1
#
_entry.id   AF-A0A8B6BUJ7-F1
#
_cell.length_a   1.000
_cell.length_b   1.000
_cell.length_c   1.000
_cell.angle_alpha   90.00
_cell.angle_beta   90.00
_cell.angle_gamma   90.00
#
_symmetry.space_group_name_H-M   'P 1'
#
loop_
_entity.id
_entity.type
_entity.pdbx_description
1 polymer ?
#
loop_
_entity_poly.entity_id
_entity_poly.type
_entity_poly.pdbx_seq_one_letter_code
_entity_poly.pdbx_strand_id
1 'polypeptide(L)'
;MSELLQFFLSFEVKEEPDWVENRLQYASGNVIGDKAKYKFRVIGKGKIIAIFEVQDYSLMNQITSEITRNGFCNLTCTPLTHLESWQKLLGYSSSQCNYPHRLSGNEELLWFEVGYDDGISKEEFNILWERGTQSMIHQLREGQIGIEIFKVLGERRLYGFTSKKKNEDWETHLWSFQAEDKIYKNAKLVTKI
;
A
#
# COMPACT_ATOMS: atom_id res chain seq x y z
N MET A 1 -21.51 -5.08 -8.17
CA MET A 1 -20.86 -4.36 -7.04
C MET A 1 -20.04 -3.25 -7.64
N SER A 2 -20.17 -2.01 -7.15
CA SER A 2 -19.26 -0.92 -7.52
C SER A 2 -17.87 -1.22 -6.99
N GLU A 3 -16.84 -0.94 -7.79
CA GLU A 3 -15.44 -1.03 -7.36
C GLU A 3 -15.18 0.08 -6.33
N LEU A 4 -14.57 -0.27 -5.19
CA LEU A 4 -14.20 0.70 -4.16
C LEU A 4 -12.91 1.43 -4.58
N LEU A 5 -12.86 2.73 -4.31
CA LEU A 5 -11.66 3.54 -4.47
C LEU A 5 -10.69 3.28 -3.33
N GLN A 6 -9.40 3.12 -3.62
CA GLN A 6 -8.39 2.83 -2.62
C GLN A 6 -7.53 4.06 -2.35
N PHE A 7 -7.27 4.36 -1.08
CA PHE A 7 -6.45 5.48 -0.64
C PHE A 7 -5.43 5.04 0.40
N PHE A 8 -4.20 5.48 0.22
CA PHE A 8 -3.14 5.45 1.21
C PHE A 8 -3.24 6.69 2.09
N LEU A 9 -3.37 6.49 3.39
CA LEU A 9 -3.31 7.56 4.37
C LEU A 9 -2.06 7.39 5.21
N SER A 10 -1.33 8.49 5.38
CA SER A 10 -0.23 8.57 6.34
C SER A 10 -0.39 9.80 7.20
N PHE A 11 -0.26 9.65 8.52
CA PHE A 11 -0.42 10.76 9.46
C PHE A 11 0.38 10.50 10.72
N GLU A 12 0.67 11.56 11.45
CA GLU A 12 1.47 11.54 12.66
C GLU A 12 0.63 11.83 13.89
N VAL A 13 1.03 11.23 15.02
CA VAL A 13 0.39 11.45 16.32
C VAL A 13 1.32 12.28 17.19
N LYS A 14 0.78 13.33 17.80
CA LYS A 14 1.53 14.20 18.72
C LYS A 14 1.65 13.65 20.14
N GLU A 15 0.83 12.68 20.55
CA GLU A 15 0.87 12.05 21.89
C GLU A 15 0.85 10.50 21.77
N GLU A 16 0.95 9.77 22.89
CA GLU A 16 1.35 8.34 22.97
C GLU A 16 0.52 7.33 22.12
N PRO A 17 0.97 6.09 21.86
CA PRO A 17 0.30 5.20 20.90
C PRO A 17 -1.05 4.59 21.35
N ASP A 18 -1.30 4.45 22.66
CA ASP A 18 -2.36 3.55 23.15
C ASP A 18 -3.80 4.10 23.01
N TRP A 19 -3.96 5.42 23.00
CA TRP A 19 -5.24 6.11 22.78
C TRP A 19 -5.61 6.25 21.29
N VAL A 20 -4.64 6.00 20.42
CA VAL A 20 -4.73 6.23 18.97
C VAL A 20 -5.50 5.12 18.27
N GLU A 21 -5.32 3.88 18.69
CA GLU A 21 -6.02 2.74 18.12
C GLU A 21 -7.52 2.84 18.36
N ASN A 22 -7.92 3.17 19.59
CA ASN A 22 -9.32 3.40 19.94
C ASN A 22 -9.91 4.60 19.19
N ARG A 23 -9.16 5.70 19.03
CA ARG A 23 -9.62 6.87 18.26
C ARG A 23 -9.68 6.62 16.76
N LEU A 24 -8.77 5.85 16.18
CA LEU A 24 -8.84 5.48 14.77
C LEU A 24 -9.99 4.52 14.50
N GLN A 25 -10.20 3.52 15.35
CA GLN A 25 -11.38 2.66 15.28
C GLN A 25 -12.67 3.44 15.52
N TYR A 26 -12.66 4.48 16.37
CA TYR A 26 -13.80 5.35 16.62
C TYR A 26 -14.06 6.34 15.47
N ALA A 27 -13.02 6.97 14.92
CA ALA A 27 -13.11 7.89 13.78
C ALA A 27 -13.45 7.16 12.49
N SER A 28 -12.98 5.91 12.33
CA SER A 28 -13.47 5.02 11.29
C SER A 28 -14.89 4.56 11.62
N GLY A 29 -15.10 3.81 12.68
CA GLY A 29 -16.39 3.21 13.06
C GLY A 29 -17.60 4.15 13.08
N ASN A 30 -17.45 5.40 13.54
CA ASN A 30 -18.57 6.35 13.58
C ASN A 30 -18.84 7.11 12.27
N VAL A 31 -17.85 7.19 11.37
CA VAL A 31 -17.99 7.88 10.08
C VAL A 31 -18.30 6.88 8.95
N ILE A 32 -17.87 5.63 9.11
CA ILE A 32 -17.64 4.73 7.99
C ILE A 32 -18.79 3.75 7.72
N GLY A 33 -19.46 3.22 8.75
CA GLY A 33 -20.46 2.14 8.55
C GLY A 33 -19.95 1.06 7.57
N ASP A 34 -20.82 0.56 6.67
CA ASP A 34 -20.42 -0.38 5.60
C ASP A 34 -19.82 0.30 4.35
N LYS A 35 -19.66 1.64 4.36
CA LYS A 35 -19.34 2.43 3.15
C LYS A 35 -17.84 2.69 2.94
N ALA A 36 -17.04 2.41 3.96
CA ALA A 36 -15.60 2.28 3.79
C ALA A 36 -15.08 1.04 4.52
N LYS A 37 -14.00 0.49 3.99
CA LYS A 37 -13.33 -0.66 4.55
C LYS A 37 -11.90 -0.29 4.85
N TYR A 38 -11.45 -0.75 6.00
CA TYR A 38 -10.09 -0.62 6.43
C TYR A 38 -9.33 -1.89 6.08
N LYS A 39 -8.18 -1.77 5.40
CA LYS A 39 -7.44 -2.95 4.92
C LYS A 39 -6.25 -3.31 5.80
N PHE A 40 -5.34 -2.37 6.06
CA PHE A 40 -4.04 -2.62 6.73
C PHE A 40 -3.57 -1.45 7.58
N ARG A 41 -2.83 -1.72 8.67
CA ARG A 41 -2.11 -0.72 9.49
C ARG A 41 -0.61 -0.98 9.52
N VAL A 42 0.18 0.09 9.47
CA VAL A 42 1.57 0.09 9.95
C VAL A 42 1.72 1.20 10.99
N ILE A 43 2.21 0.87 12.19
CA ILE A 43 2.48 1.82 13.25
C ILE A 43 3.99 1.90 13.47
N GLY A 44 4.60 3.05 13.15
CA GLY A 44 5.93 3.42 13.63
C GLY A 44 5.82 4.41 14.78
N LYS A 45 6.93 4.63 15.52
CA LYS A 45 6.96 5.68 16.56
C LYS A 45 6.49 7.02 15.96
N GLY A 46 5.32 7.47 16.37
CA GLY A 46 4.72 8.74 15.95
C GLY A 46 4.08 8.78 14.55
N LYS A 47 4.12 7.71 13.73
CA LYS A 47 3.58 7.71 12.36
C LYS A 47 2.70 6.49 12.09
N ILE A 48 1.51 6.73 11.55
CA ILE A 48 0.54 5.71 11.19
C ILE A 48 0.28 5.74 9.70
N ILE A 49 0.11 4.55 9.17
CA ILE A 49 -0.15 4.33 7.76
C ILE A 49 -1.30 3.35 7.63
N ALA A 50 -2.22 3.67 6.73
CA ALA A 50 -3.45 2.94 6.53
C ALA A 50 -3.85 2.90 5.05
N ILE A 51 -4.50 1.80 4.64
CA ILE A 51 -5.23 1.75 3.37
C ILE A 51 -6.73 1.74 3.65
N PHE A 52 -7.43 2.71 3.07
CA PHE A 52 -8.88 2.82 3.10
C PHE A 52 -9.45 2.50 1.72
N GLU A 53 -10.50 1.69 1.70
CA GLU A 53 -11.32 1.43 0.53
C GLU A 53 -12.67 2.14 0.72
N VAL A 54 -13.01 3.11 -0.13
CA VAL A 54 -14.20 3.96 0.03
C VAL A 54 -15.08 3.89 -1.22
N GLN A 55 -16.37 4.19 -1.10
CA GLN A 55 -17.27 4.24 -2.26
C GLN A 55 -17.00 5.45 -3.16
N ASP A 56 -16.60 6.58 -2.59
CA ASP A 56 -16.36 7.83 -3.32
C ASP A 56 -15.37 8.76 -2.59
N TYR A 57 -14.92 9.80 -3.29
CA TYR A 57 -13.99 10.80 -2.77
C TYR A 57 -14.57 11.67 -1.65
N SER A 58 -15.89 11.87 -1.61
CA SER A 58 -16.54 12.68 -0.57
C SER A 58 -16.40 12.02 0.79
N LEU A 59 -16.55 10.70 0.85
CA LEU A 59 -16.34 9.93 2.08
C LEU A 59 -14.88 10.01 2.56
N MET A 60 -13.92 9.97 1.62
CA MET A 60 -12.50 10.14 1.96
C MET A 60 -12.21 11.53 2.55
N ASN A 61 -12.83 12.59 2.03
CA ASN A 61 -12.70 13.94 2.58
C ASN A 61 -13.27 14.05 4.01
N GLN A 62 -14.34 13.31 4.32
CA GLN A 62 -14.88 13.25 5.68
C GLN A 62 -13.91 12.55 6.63
N ILE A 63 -13.39 11.37 6.24
CA ILE A 63 -12.42 10.61 7.03
C ILE A 63 -11.16 11.45 7.32
N THR A 64 -10.60 12.12 6.31
CA THR A 64 -9.41 12.98 6.48
C THR A 64 -9.68 14.18 7.39
N SER A 65 -10.86 14.79 7.29
CA SER A 65 -11.29 15.89 8.17
C SER A 65 -11.41 15.42 9.62
N GLU A 66 -12.00 14.25 9.85
CA GLU A 66 -12.17 13.68 11.19
C GLU A 66 -10.83 13.26 11.80
N ILE A 67 -9.92 12.67 11.03
CA ILE A 67 -8.54 12.42 11.47
C ILE A 67 -7.89 13.74 11.91
N THR A 68 -7.96 14.78 11.09
CA THR A 68 -7.36 16.08 11.44
C THR A 68 -7.98 16.68 12.72
N ARG A 69 -9.31 16.61 12.89
CA ARG A 69 -10.03 17.09 14.08
C ARG A 69 -9.62 16.36 15.36
N ASN A 70 -9.23 15.09 15.26
CA ASN A 70 -8.81 14.27 16.38
C ASN A 70 -7.34 14.48 16.79
N GLY A 71 -6.65 15.48 16.23
CA GLY A 71 -5.32 15.89 16.65
C GLY A 71 -4.17 15.22 15.90
N PHE A 72 -4.47 14.43 14.87
CA PHE A 72 -3.47 13.88 13.97
C PHE A 72 -2.95 14.99 13.04
N CYS A 73 -1.63 15.02 12.79
CA CYS A 73 -0.97 16.01 11.93
C CYS A 73 -0.24 15.35 10.76
N ASN A 74 0.28 16.17 9.84
CA ASN A 74 1.04 15.71 8.67
C ASN A 74 0.29 14.66 7.83
N LEU A 75 -1.04 14.83 7.72
CA LEU A 75 -1.91 13.93 6.98
C LEU A 75 -1.62 14.02 5.48
N THR A 76 -1.22 12.90 4.91
CA THR A 76 -1.08 12.65 3.48
C THR A 76 -2.16 11.67 3.06
N CYS A 77 -2.86 11.97 1.97
CA CYS A 77 -3.88 11.09 1.38
C CYS A 77 -3.57 10.92 -0.10
N THR A 78 -3.22 9.70 -0.50
CA THR A 78 -2.72 9.39 -1.84
C THR A 78 -3.61 8.33 -2.48
N PRO A 79 -4.19 8.57 -3.67
CA PRO A 79 -5.00 7.59 -4.35
C PRO A 79 -4.15 6.42 -4.86
N LEU A 80 -4.67 5.20 -4.69
CA LEU A 80 -4.03 3.95 -5.04
C LEU A 80 -4.90 3.12 -5.98
N THR A 81 -4.27 2.19 -6.69
CA THR A 81 -4.95 1.04 -7.30
C THR A 81 -4.18 -0.24 -6.97
N HIS A 82 -4.91 -1.31 -6.69
CA HIS A 82 -4.30 -2.63 -6.48
C HIS A 82 -3.55 -3.09 -7.74
N LEU A 83 -2.45 -3.83 -7.55
CA LEU A 83 -1.60 -4.35 -8.63
C LEU A 83 -2.42 -5.09 -9.70
N GLU A 84 -3.36 -5.93 -9.29
CA GLU A 84 -4.22 -6.69 -10.22
C GLU A 84 -5.07 -5.78 -11.10
N SER A 85 -5.68 -4.75 -10.52
CA SER A 85 -6.49 -3.78 -11.28
C SER A 85 -5.59 -2.99 -12.23
N TRP A 86 -4.38 -2.60 -11.78
CA TRP A 86 -3.40 -1.94 -12.63
C TRP A 86 -2.96 -2.80 -13.83
N GLN A 87 -2.68 -4.08 -13.61
CA GLN A 87 -2.31 -4.99 -14.70
C GLN A 87 -3.43 -5.21 -15.70
N LYS A 88 -4.68 -5.33 -15.23
CA LYS A 88 -5.83 -5.38 -16.15
C LYS A 88 -5.90 -4.13 -17.03
N LEU A 89 -5.62 -2.94 -16.47
CA LEU A 89 -5.54 -1.70 -17.24
C LEU A 89 -4.40 -1.69 -18.26
N LEU A 90 -3.32 -2.42 -17.99
CA LEU A 90 -2.22 -2.63 -18.93
C LEU A 90 -2.48 -3.75 -19.95
N GLY A 91 -3.65 -4.41 -19.90
CA GLY A 91 -4.05 -5.44 -20.86
C GLY A 91 -3.64 -6.88 -20.51
N TYR A 92 -3.19 -7.13 -19.28
CA TYR A 92 -2.90 -8.49 -18.81
C TYR A 92 -4.20 -9.30 -18.66
N SER A 93 -4.12 -10.60 -18.89
CA SER A 93 -5.29 -11.48 -18.79
C SER A 93 -5.69 -11.70 -17.33
N SER A 94 -6.98 -12.00 -17.08
CA SER A 94 -7.49 -12.25 -15.73
C SER A 94 -6.77 -13.40 -15.01
N SER A 95 -6.31 -14.43 -15.74
CA SER A 95 -5.53 -15.53 -15.16
C SER A 95 -4.14 -15.09 -14.72
N GLN A 96 -3.60 -14.02 -15.30
CA GLN A 96 -2.34 -13.43 -14.89
C GLN A 96 -2.47 -12.51 -13.66
N CYS A 97 -3.68 -12.00 -13.40
CA CYS A 97 -3.98 -10.98 -12.39
C CYS A 97 -4.69 -11.57 -11.16
N ASN A 98 -4.52 -12.86 -10.86
CA ASN A 98 -5.12 -13.51 -9.70
C ASN A 98 -4.04 -13.93 -8.71
N TYR A 99 -3.96 -13.23 -7.57
CA TYR A 99 -3.02 -13.55 -6.50
C TYR A 99 -3.77 -14.16 -5.31
N PRO A 100 -3.50 -15.43 -4.97
CA PRO A 100 -4.27 -16.16 -3.96
C PRO A 100 -4.02 -15.65 -2.53
N HIS A 101 -2.87 -15.02 -2.29
CA HIS A 101 -2.53 -14.49 -0.98
C HIS A 101 -2.88 -13.01 -0.83
N ARG A 102 -3.78 -12.75 0.12
CA ARG A 102 -4.03 -11.44 0.69
C ARG A 102 -3.42 -11.36 2.08
N LEU A 103 -2.95 -10.18 2.45
CA LEU A 103 -2.53 -9.93 3.82
C LEU A 103 -3.78 -9.89 4.71
N SER A 104 -3.63 -10.32 5.97
CA SER A 104 -4.70 -10.14 6.95
C SER A 104 -4.50 -8.83 7.71
N GLY A 105 -5.60 -8.16 8.06
CA GLY A 105 -5.56 -6.86 8.75
C GLY A 105 -5.00 -6.88 10.17
N ASN A 106 -4.76 -8.07 10.74
CA ASN A 106 -4.31 -8.28 12.12
C ASN A 106 -2.82 -8.65 12.24
N GLU A 107 -2.06 -8.53 11.14
CA GLU A 107 -0.63 -8.86 11.12
C GLU A 107 0.23 -7.61 11.37
N GLU A 108 1.41 -7.79 11.98
CA GLU A 108 2.45 -6.77 11.94
C GLU A 108 2.98 -6.68 10.51
N LEU A 109 2.74 -5.54 9.89
CA LEU A 109 3.10 -5.31 8.50
C LEU A 109 4.33 -4.43 8.39
N LEU A 110 5.19 -4.78 7.45
CA LEU A 110 6.25 -3.94 6.94
C LEU A 110 5.72 -3.21 5.71
N TRP A 111 6.02 -1.92 5.61
CA TRP A 111 5.74 -1.11 4.43
C TRP A 111 7.04 -0.71 3.74
N PHE A 112 7.05 -0.87 2.43
CA PHE A 112 8.12 -0.43 1.56
C PHE A 112 7.57 0.39 0.41
N GLU A 113 8.37 1.36 0.00
CA GLU A 113 8.12 2.21 -1.16
C GLU A 113 9.06 1.81 -2.27
N VAL A 114 8.58 1.88 -3.51
CA VAL A 114 9.43 1.67 -4.66
C VAL A 114 9.18 2.77 -5.67
N GLY A 115 10.21 3.58 -5.92
CA GLY A 115 10.18 4.69 -6.88
C GLY A 115 11.15 4.46 -8.03
N TYR A 116 10.81 5.02 -9.18
CA TYR A 116 11.58 4.91 -10.42
C TYR A 116 12.23 6.26 -10.74
N ASP A 117 13.28 6.25 -11.54
CA ASP A 117 14.01 7.46 -11.92
C ASP A 117 13.13 8.42 -12.75
N ASP A 118 13.34 9.72 -12.60
CA ASP A 118 12.68 10.75 -13.39
C ASP A 118 13.25 10.80 -14.83
N GLY A 119 14.46 10.26 -15.04
CA GLY A 119 15.14 10.25 -16.33
C GLY A 119 14.64 9.24 -17.37
N ILE A 120 13.76 8.31 -17.01
CA ILE A 120 13.26 7.28 -17.95
C ILE A 120 11.95 7.69 -18.62
N SER A 121 11.69 7.20 -19.84
CA SER A 121 10.41 7.45 -20.53
C SER A 121 9.27 6.65 -19.89
N LYS A 122 8.02 6.97 -20.24
CA LYS A 122 6.85 6.21 -19.76
C LYS A 122 6.86 4.77 -20.30
N GLU A 123 7.29 4.60 -21.54
CA GLU A 123 7.43 3.30 -22.21
C GLU A 123 8.52 2.47 -21.54
N GLU A 124 9.67 3.08 -21.26
CA GLU A 124 10.77 2.43 -20.54
C GLU A 124 10.35 2.06 -19.12
N PHE A 125 9.65 2.96 -18.40
CA PHE A 125 9.03 2.65 -17.12
C PHE A 125 8.11 1.43 -17.19
N ASN A 126 7.23 1.35 -18.18
CA ASN A 126 6.30 0.22 -18.33
C ASN A 126 7.04 -1.11 -18.58
N ILE A 127 8.12 -1.10 -19.38
CA ILE A 127 8.95 -2.28 -19.66
C ILE A 127 9.68 -2.73 -18.40
N LEU A 128 10.32 -1.79 -17.69
CA LEU A 128 11.04 -2.05 -16.44
C LEU A 128 10.09 -2.54 -15.34
N TRP A 129 8.88 -1.95 -15.28
CA TRP A 129 7.79 -2.40 -14.44
C TRP A 129 7.39 -3.84 -14.74
N GLU A 130 7.11 -4.16 -16.00
CA GLU A 130 6.74 -5.52 -16.40
C GLU A 130 7.81 -6.54 -15.98
N ARG A 131 9.08 -6.27 -16.28
CA ARG A 131 10.18 -7.18 -15.93
C ARG A 131 10.35 -7.33 -14.42
N GLY A 132 10.42 -6.22 -13.71
CA GLY A 132 10.62 -6.21 -12.26
C GLY A 132 9.45 -6.86 -11.52
N THR A 133 8.22 -6.69 -12.00
CA THR A 133 7.06 -7.31 -11.38
C THR A 133 6.88 -8.78 -11.71
N GLN A 134 7.31 -9.27 -12.89
CA GLN A 134 7.09 -10.67 -13.27
C GLN A 134 7.70 -11.68 -12.29
N SER A 135 8.92 -11.43 -11.79
CA SER A 135 9.57 -12.28 -10.78
C SER A 135 8.74 -12.38 -9.48
N MET A 136 8.21 -11.25 -9.03
CA MET A 136 7.42 -11.16 -7.82
C MET A 136 6.00 -11.71 -8.00
N ILE A 137 5.40 -11.48 -9.16
CA ILE A 137 4.11 -12.05 -9.56
C ILE A 137 4.16 -13.57 -9.52
N HIS A 138 5.27 -14.17 -9.96
CA HIS A 138 5.47 -15.60 -9.88
C HIS A 138 5.46 -16.08 -8.43
N GLN A 139 6.28 -15.47 -7.56
CA GLN A 139 6.33 -15.80 -6.12
C GLN A 139 4.99 -15.57 -5.41
N LEU A 140 4.25 -14.51 -5.77
CA LEU A 140 2.91 -14.21 -5.26
C LEU A 140 1.88 -15.28 -5.67
N ARG A 141 1.93 -15.75 -6.92
CA ARG A 141 1.02 -16.79 -7.42
C ARG A 141 1.30 -18.14 -6.77
N GLU A 142 2.57 -18.46 -6.53
CA GLU A 142 2.97 -19.68 -5.83
C GLU A 142 2.71 -19.62 -4.32
N GLY A 143 2.30 -18.45 -3.81
CA GLY A 143 2.00 -18.24 -2.40
C GLY A 143 3.23 -18.31 -1.49
N GLN A 144 4.41 -18.19 -2.08
CA GLN A 144 5.69 -18.18 -1.36
C GLN A 144 5.86 -16.90 -0.54
N ILE A 145 5.25 -15.79 -1.00
CA ILE A 145 5.33 -14.50 -0.33
C ILE A 145 3.93 -13.93 -0.08
N GLY A 146 3.72 -13.41 1.13
CA GLY A 146 2.53 -12.62 1.47
C GLY A 146 2.83 -11.14 1.28
N ILE A 147 2.61 -10.61 0.08
CA ILE A 147 2.80 -9.18 -0.23
C ILE A 147 1.55 -8.63 -0.91
N GLU A 148 1.12 -7.45 -0.49
CA GLU A 148 0.14 -6.64 -1.24
C GLU A 148 0.78 -5.40 -1.82
N ILE A 149 0.44 -5.12 -3.07
CA ILE A 149 1.12 -4.10 -3.86
C ILE A 149 0.10 -3.19 -4.52
N PHE A 150 0.40 -1.91 -4.43
CA PHE A 150 -0.44 -0.84 -4.90
C PHE A 150 0.36 0.08 -5.80
N LYS A 151 -0.22 0.41 -6.95
CA LYS A 151 0.25 1.47 -7.81
C LYS A 151 -0.27 2.80 -7.28
N VAL A 152 0.64 3.74 -7.04
CA VAL A 152 0.30 5.11 -6.67
C VAL A 152 -0.21 5.83 -7.92
N LEU A 153 -1.44 6.33 -7.91
CA LEU A 153 -2.01 7.00 -9.09
C LEU A 153 -1.34 8.37 -9.31
N GLY A 154 -0.97 8.67 -10.55
CA GLY A 154 -0.32 9.93 -10.93
C GLY A 154 1.18 10.01 -10.66
N GLU A 155 1.78 9.03 -9.97
CA GLU A 155 3.21 9.01 -9.65
C GLU A 155 3.94 7.85 -10.31
N ARG A 156 5.27 7.89 -10.42
CA ARG A 156 6.11 6.73 -10.79
C ARG A 156 6.54 5.96 -9.55
N ARG A 157 5.55 5.56 -8.74
CA ARG A 157 5.76 4.93 -7.43
C ARG A 157 4.80 3.77 -7.18
N LEU A 158 5.23 2.89 -6.29
CA LEU A 158 4.50 1.75 -5.75
C LEU A 158 4.62 1.72 -4.23
N TYR A 159 3.57 1.23 -3.60
CA TYR A 159 3.60 0.85 -2.19
C TYR A 159 3.38 -0.64 -2.07
N GLY A 160 4.26 -1.27 -1.29
CA GLY A 160 4.16 -2.68 -0.95
C GLY A 160 4.04 -2.87 0.55
N PHE A 161 3.23 -3.84 0.93
CA PHE A 161 3.00 -4.25 2.31
C PHE A 161 3.29 -5.73 2.42
N THR A 162 3.99 -6.18 3.46
CA THR A 162 4.25 -7.60 3.70
C THR A 162 4.19 -7.93 5.18
N SER A 163 3.84 -9.18 5.50
CA SER A 163 3.78 -9.67 6.87
C SER A 163 5.16 -9.99 7.41
N LYS A 164 5.50 -9.46 8.58
CA LYS A 164 6.76 -9.76 9.26
C LYS A 164 6.89 -11.26 9.61
N LYS A 165 5.77 -11.94 9.86
CA LYS A 165 5.72 -13.37 10.25
C LYS A 165 5.95 -14.33 9.08
N LYS A 166 5.56 -13.94 7.87
CA LYS A 166 5.62 -14.83 6.69
C LYS A 166 6.91 -14.68 5.88
N ASN A 167 7.80 -13.78 6.29
CA ASN A 167 8.84 -13.30 5.41
C ASN A 167 10.08 -12.91 6.24
N GLU A 168 10.72 -13.90 6.87
CA GLU A 168 11.98 -13.70 7.61
C GLU A 168 13.11 -13.17 6.70
N ASP A 169 13.06 -13.51 5.40
CA ASP A 169 13.96 -13.05 4.34
C ASP A 169 13.33 -11.98 3.41
N TRP A 170 12.37 -11.20 3.90
CA TRP A 170 11.67 -10.20 3.07
C TRP A 170 12.63 -9.24 2.35
N GLU A 171 13.76 -8.92 2.99
CA GLU A 171 14.83 -8.11 2.38
C GLU A 171 15.36 -8.82 1.14
N THR A 172 15.75 -10.09 1.20
CA THR A 172 16.25 -10.87 0.06
C THR A 172 15.26 -10.89 -1.10
N HIS A 173 13.96 -11.03 -0.83
CA HIS A 173 12.92 -10.95 -1.84
C HIS A 173 12.77 -9.53 -2.43
N LEU A 174 12.92 -8.49 -1.62
CA LEU A 174 12.90 -7.09 -2.07
C LEU A 174 14.18 -6.67 -2.81
N TRP A 175 15.34 -7.24 -2.47
CA TRP A 175 16.60 -7.00 -3.17
C TRP A 175 16.67 -7.80 -4.47
N SER A 176 15.95 -8.93 -4.59
CA SER A 176 15.72 -9.58 -5.89
C SER A 176 14.99 -8.68 -6.88
N PHE A 177 14.26 -7.68 -6.39
CA PHE A 177 13.67 -6.59 -7.17
C PHE A 177 14.76 -5.67 -7.74
N GLN A 178 15.79 -5.35 -6.95
CA GLN A 178 16.81 -4.34 -7.27
C GLN A 178 17.90 -4.78 -8.25
N ALA A 179 17.92 -6.06 -8.66
CA ALA A 179 18.98 -6.61 -9.51
C ALA A 179 19.06 -5.98 -10.93
N GLU A 180 18.13 -5.10 -11.31
CA GLU A 180 18.31 -4.18 -12.44
C GLU A 180 18.61 -2.76 -11.91
N ASP A 181 19.90 -2.40 -11.86
CA ASP A 181 20.51 -1.17 -11.28
C ASP A 181 19.85 0.19 -11.65
N LYS A 182 18.93 0.20 -12.62
CA LYS A 182 18.23 1.40 -13.09
C LYS A 182 16.81 1.57 -12.54
N ILE A 183 16.23 0.53 -11.93
CA ILE A 183 14.79 0.52 -11.66
C ILE A 183 14.48 0.98 -10.23
N TYR A 184 15.33 0.67 -9.25
CA TYR A 184 14.97 0.71 -7.85
C TYR A 184 16.00 1.41 -6.98
N LYS A 185 16.10 2.74 -7.13
CA LYS A 185 17.03 3.53 -6.31
C LYS A 185 16.63 3.63 -4.84
N ASN A 186 15.36 3.38 -4.49
CA ASN A 186 14.82 3.76 -3.19
C ASN A 186 13.82 2.74 -2.62
N ALA A 187 14.15 1.44 -2.60
CA ALA A 187 13.38 0.53 -1.74
C ALA A 187 13.69 0.88 -0.28
N LYS A 188 12.84 1.71 0.32
CA LYS A 188 12.99 2.13 1.71
C LYS A 188 12.03 1.34 2.56
N LEU A 189 12.56 0.55 3.50
CA LEU A 189 11.76 0.13 4.64
C LEU A 189 11.51 1.37 5.48
N VAL A 190 10.28 1.85 5.45
CA VAL A 190 9.98 3.12 6.10
C VAL A 190 9.63 2.92 7.58
N THR A 191 9.22 1.70 7.95
CA THR A 191 8.93 1.36 9.35
C THR A 191 9.38 -0.07 9.66
N LYS A 192 10.31 -0.20 10.61
CA LYS A 192 10.55 -1.44 11.36
C LYS A 192 9.76 -1.30 12.66
N ILE A 193 8.72 -2.13 12.84
CA ILE A 193 7.97 -2.24 14.10
C ILE A 193 8.72 -3.23 14.99
#